data_AF-A0A7X9H0R2-F1
#
_entry.id   AF-A0A7X9H0R2-F1
#
_cell.length_a   1.000
_cell.length_b   1.000
_cell.length_c   1.000
_cell.angle_alpha   90.00
_cell.angle_beta   90.00
_cell.angle_gamma   90.00
#
_symmetry.space_group_name_H-M   'P 1'
#
loop_
_entity.id
_entity.type
_entity.pdbx_description
1 polymer ?
#
loop_
_entity_poly.entity_id
_entity_poly.type
_entity_poly.pdbx_seq_one_letter_code
_entity_poly.pdbx_strand_id
1 'polypeptide(L)' 'KDFLTPELILEMSAVGGILIMAIGINILEIKKIKVGNMLPSIFIPLLYFLLVSKFGL' A
#
# COMPACT_ATOMS: atom_id res chain seq x y z
N LYS A 1 20.17 -6.46 -8.10
CA LYS A 1 18.99 -7.34 -8.21
C LYS A 1 17.81 -6.44 -7.89
N ASP A 2 16.94 -6.19 -8.86
CA ASP A 2 15.91 -5.15 -8.77
C ASP A 2 15.01 -5.37 -7.56
N PHE A 3 15.14 -4.51 -6.55
CA PHE A 3 14.31 -4.55 -5.34
C PHE A 3 12.85 -4.19 -5.63
N LEU A 4 12.59 -3.60 -6.80
CA LEU A 4 11.27 -3.24 -7.29
C LEU A 4 10.89 -4.23 -8.39
N THR A 5 10.38 -5.40 -8.01
CA THR A 5 9.79 -6.31 -8.99
C THR A 5 8.46 -5.75 -9.49
N PRO A 6 8.03 -6.12 -10.71
CA PRO A 6 6.71 -5.77 -11.21
C PRO A 6 5.58 -6.18 -10.24
N GLU A 7 5.72 -7.30 -9.52
CA GLU A 7 4.73 -7.69 -8.50
C GLU A 7 4.71 -6.73 -7.31
N LEU A 8 5.87 -6.29 -6.81
CA LEU A 8 5.91 -5.33 -5.71
C LEU A 8 5.24 -4.00 -6.09
N ILE A 9 5.50 -3.53 -7.32
CA ILE A 9 4.86 -2.31 -7.84
C ILE A 9 3.35 -2.50 -7.93
N LEU A 10 2.88 -3.65 -8.42
CA LEU A 10 1.46 -3.98 -8.50
C LEU A 10 0.78 -3.92 -7.12
N GLU A 11 1.37 -4.55 -6.11
CA GLU A 11 0.85 -4.56 -4.74
C GLU A 11 0.83 -3.15 -4.13
N MET A 12 1.90 -2.37 -4.30
CA MET A 12 1.95 -0.98 -3.83
C MET A 12 0.91 -0.09 -4.53
N SER A 13 0.72 -0.27 -5.85
CA SER A 13 -0.31 0.44 -6.62
C SER A 13 -1.73 0.04 -6.20
N ALA A 14 -1.98 -1.25 -5.92
CA ALA A 14 -3.26 -1.72 -5.42
C ALA A 14 -3.62 -1.08 -4.08
N VAL A 15 -2.69 -1.07 -3.11
CA VAL A 15 -2.88 -0.40 -1.82
C VAL A 15 -3.08 1.10 -2.00
N GLY A 16 -2.27 1.74 -2.85
CA GLY A 16 -2.40 3.16 -3.18
C GLY A 16 -3.77 3.52 -3.77
N GLY A 17 -4.32 2.70 -4.67
CA GLY A 17 -5.64 2.88 -5.25
C GLY A 17 -6.77 2.85 -4.22
N ILE A 18 -6.69 1.94 -3.25
CA ILE A 18 -7.67 1.86 -2.14
C ILE A 18 -7.60 3.11 -1.26
N LEU A 19 -6.39 3.61 -0.96
CA LEU A 19 -6.22 4.85 -0.20
C LEU A 19 -6.81 6.06 -0.94
N ILE A 20 -6.60 6.16 -2.26
CA ILE A 20 -7.19 7.20 -3.11
C ILE A 20 -8.72 7.11 -3.09
N MET A 21 -9.29 5.91 -3.19
CA MET A 21 -10.74 5.70 -3.06
C MET A 21 -11.26 6.19 -1.71
N ALA A 22 -10.56 5.87 -0.62
CA ALA A 22 -10.93 6.32 0.72
C ALA A 22 -10.84 7.86 0.87
N ILE A 23 -9.88 8.50 0.20
CA ILE A 23 -9.81 9.97 0.10
C ILE A 23 -11.02 10.51 -0.65
N GLY A 24 -11.42 9.88 -1.76
CA GLY A 24 -12.64 10.24 -2.49
C GLY A 24 -13.90 10.18 -1.62
N ILE A 25 -14.05 9.12 -0.82
CA ILE A 25 -15.18 8.96 0.13
C ILE A 25 -15.18 10.09 1.18
N ASN A 26 -14.01 10.52 1.65
CA ASN A 26 -13.90 11.66 2.56
C ASN A 26 -14.30 12.98 1.92
N ILE A 27 -13.87 13.22 0.67
CA ILE A 27 -14.18 14.45 -0.07
C ILE A 27 -15.67 14.55 -0.36
N LEU A 28 -16.33 13.43 -0.67
CA LEU A 28 -17.78 13.35 -0.87
C LEU A 28 -18.57 13.45 0.44
N GLU A 29 -17.90 13.58 1.59
CA GLU A 29 -18.48 13.65 2.93
C GLU A 29 -19.42 12.49 3.30
N ILE A 30 -19.35 11.37 2.56
CA ILE A 30 -20.19 10.19 2.79
C ILE A 30 -19.84 9.57 4.15
N LYS A 31 -18.54 9.45 4.44
CA LYS A 31 -18.02 8.90 5.71
C LYS A 31 -16.63 9.44 5.99
N LYS A 32 -16.40 9.89 7.22
CA LYS A 32 -15.05 10.27 7.69
C LYS A 32 -14.20 9.02 7.96
N ILE A 33 -13.29 8.73 7.04
CA ILE A 33 -12.25 7.71 7.12
C ILE A 33 -10.92 8.38 7.50
N LYS A 34 -10.23 7.87 8.51
CA LYS A 34 -8.90 8.37 8.92
C LYS A 34 -7.81 7.82 7.99
N VAL A 35 -7.80 8.22 6.72
CA VAL A 35 -6.87 7.69 5.69
C VAL A 35 -5.41 7.90 6.08
N GLY A 36 -5.08 8.99 6.80
CA GLY A 36 -3.73 9.22 7.33
C GLY A 36 -3.20 8.08 8.21
N ASN A 37 -4.07 7.42 8.99
CA ASN A 37 -3.69 6.25 9.79
C ASN A 37 -3.46 4.99 8.95
N MET A 38 -4.00 4.97 7.73
CA MET A 38 -3.86 3.88 6.78
C MET A 38 -2.68 4.09 5.83
N LEU A 39 -2.12 5.30 5.75
CA LEU A 39 -0.95 5.62 4.93
C LEU A 39 0.27 4.68 5.16
N PRO A 40 0.56 4.23 6.40
CA PRO A 40 1.63 3.26 6.64
C PRO A 40 1.45 1.91 5.92
N SER A 41 0.22 1.55 5.49
CA SER A 41 -0.06 0.29 4.81
C SER A 41 0.65 0.15 3.45
N ILE A 42 0.98 1.27 2.77
CA ILE A 42 1.74 1.27 1.51
C ILE A 42 3.13 0.61 1.67
N PHE A 43 3.70 0.63 2.87
CA PHE A 43 5.02 0.04 3.13
C PHE A 43 4.95 -1.45 3.45
N ILE A 44 3.76 -2.03 3.62
CA ILE A 44 3.60 -3.46 3.96
C ILE A 44 4.12 -4.37 2.82
N PRO A 45 3.79 -4.15 1.54
CA PRO A 45 4.36 -4.93 0.44
C PRO A 45 5.89 -4.87 0.41
N LEU A 46 6.45 -3.68 0.67
CA LEU A 46 7.90 -3.46 0.72
C LEU A 46 8.56 -4.23 1.88
N LEU A 47 7.98 -4.13 3.08
CA LEU A 47 8.44 -4.86 4.26
C LEU A 47 8.35 -6.38 4.06
N TYR A 48 7.24 -6.85 3.47
CA TYR A 48 7.05 -8.26 3.14
C TYR A 48 8.12 -8.76 2.18
N PHE A 49 8.37 -8.04 1.09
CA PHE A 49 9.37 -8.41 0.09
C PHE A 49 10.79 -8.42 0.68
N LEU A 50 11.10 -7.47 1.58
CA LEU A 50 12.39 -7.39 2.26
C LEU A 50 12.59 -8.55 3.25
N LEU A 51 11.53 -8.95 3.97
CA LEU A 51 11.55 -10.11 4.86
C LEU A 51 11.73 -11.42 4.07
N VAL A 52 10.95 -11.63 3.02
CA VAL A 52 11.04 -12.82 2.15
C VAL A 52 12.43 -12.94 1.52
N SER A 53 12.94 -11.83 0.97
CA SER A 53 14.28 -11.78 0.35
C SER A 53 15.42 -12.10 1.34
N LYS A 54 15.28 -11.69 2.61
CA LYS A 54 16.29 -11.98 3.66
C LYS A 54 16.15 -13.37 4.28
N PHE A 55 14.93 -13.90 4.40
CA PHE A 55 14.68 -15.20 5.02
C PHE A 55 14.70 -16.38 4.03
N GLY A 56 14.86 -16.13 2.73
CA GLY A 56 15.14 -17.18 1.74
C GLY A 56 14.00 -18.18 1.52
N LEU A 57 12.74 -17.73 1.66
CA LEU A 57 11.55 -18.47 1.22
C LEU A 57 11.15 -18.07 -0.19
#